data_AF-A0AA38GGE7-F1
#
_entry.id   AF-A0AA38GGE7-F1
#
_cell.length_a   1.000
_cell.length_b   1.000
_cell.length_c   1.000
_cell.angle_alpha   90.00
_cell.angle_beta   90.00
_cell.angle_gamma   90.00
#
_symmetry.space_group_name_H-M   'P 1'
#
loop_
_entity.id
_entity.type
_entity.pdbx_description
1 polymer ?
#
loop_
_entity_poly.entity_id
_entity_poly.type
_entity_poly.pdbx_seq_one_letter_code
_entity_poly.pdbx_strand_id
1 'polypeptide(L)'
;ISGRTLAFAAVDSQGASGGLAIFWDTKIVNGKVLSSSQNHLAIIFKILENNHSWILSNIYAPNTATGKRNLWKELTLFRSNVENMNWL
;
A
#
# COMPACT_ATOMS: atom_id res chain seq x y z
N ILE A 1 -8.17 -13.09 26.39
CA ILE A 1 -6.85 -12.53 26.01
C ILE A 1 -7.07 -11.63 24.80
N SER A 2 -7.06 -10.32 25.04
CA SER A 2 -7.01 -9.24 24.04
C SER A 2 -5.86 -9.51 23.08
N GLY A 3 -6.15 -9.83 21.82
CA GLY A 3 -5.27 -10.70 21.04
C GLY A 3 -4.27 -10.01 20.12
N ARG A 4 -4.72 -9.28 19.10
CA ARG A 4 -3.84 -8.58 18.16
C ARG A 4 -4.55 -7.34 17.63
N THR A 5 -4.03 -6.18 18.00
CA THR A 5 -4.46 -4.88 17.50
C THR A 5 -3.62 -4.43 16.32
N LEU A 6 -2.52 -5.12 16.02
CA LEU A 6 -1.65 -4.78 14.90
C LEU A 6 -1.89 -5.73 13.74
N ALA A 7 -2.35 -5.20 12.61
CA ALA A 7 -2.38 -5.91 11.33
C ALA A 7 -1.28 -5.38 10.41
N PHE A 8 -0.95 -6.16 9.39
CA PHE A 8 0.06 -5.77 8.41
C PHE A 8 -0.25 -6.34 7.03
N ALA A 9 0.37 -5.73 6.02
CA ALA A 9 0.54 -6.30 4.70
C ALA A 9 2.00 -6.08 4.28
N ALA A 10 2.54 -7.04 3.54
CA ALA A 10 3.93 -7.02 3.12
C ALA A 10 4.11 -7.50 1.68
N VAL A 11 5.21 -7.06 1.08
CA VAL A 11 5.77 -7.61 -0.16
C VAL A 11 7.12 -8.19 0.21
N ASP A 12 7.33 -9.46 -0.11
CA ASP A 12 8.57 -10.15 0.21
C ASP A 12 9.75 -9.55 -0.58
N SER A 13 10.94 -9.65 0.01
CA SER A 13 12.18 -9.31 -0.67
C SER A 13 12.44 -10.25 -1.85
N GLN A 14 12.93 -9.71 -2.97
CA GLN A 14 13.41 -10.49 -4.11
C GLN A 14 14.93 -10.41 -4.19
N GLY A 15 15.62 -11.45 -3.75
CA GLY A 15 17.07 -11.47 -3.61
C GLY A 15 17.54 -10.44 -2.58
N ALA A 16 18.49 -9.58 -2.96
CA ALA A 16 18.98 -8.48 -2.12
C ALA A 16 18.11 -7.20 -2.20
N SER A 17 17.08 -7.21 -3.05
CA SER A 17 16.10 -6.13 -3.15
C SER A 17 15.16 -6.27 -1.95
N GLY A 18 15.22 -5.36 -0.98
CA GLY A 18 14.42 -5.42 0.25
C GLY A 18 12.91 -5.60 0.01
N GLY A 19 12.18 -5.90 1.09
CA GLY A 19 10.72 -6.00 1.07
C GLY A 19 10.03 -4.69 1.47
N LEU A 20 8.71 -4.67 1.34
CA LEU A 20 7.84 -3.60 1.82
C LEU A 20 6.96 -4.14 2.92
N ALA A 21 6.69 -3.32 3.94
CA ALA A 21 5.69 -3.65 4.95
C ALA A 21 4.94 -2.39 5.38
N ILE A 22 3.64 -2.53 5.64
CA ILE A 22 2.80 -1.52 6.27
C ILE A 22 2.12 -2.19 7.46
N PHE A 23 2.19 -1.55 8.63
CA PHE A 23 1.55 -1.99 9.85
C PHE A 23 0.51 -0.95 10.28
N TRP A 24 -0.60 -1.38 10.86
CA TRP A 24 -1.63 -0.49 11.37
C TRP A 24 -2.38 -1.06 12.57
N ASP A 25 -2.90 -0.16 13.40
CA ASP A 25 -3.75 -0.53 14.53
C ASP A 25 -5.19 -0.77 14.05
N THR A 26 -5.66 -2.02 14.13
CA THR A 26 -7.02 -2.46 13.79
C THR A 26 -8.08 -1.90 14.72
N LYS A 27 -7.72 -1.25 15.84
CA LYS A 27 -8.64 -0.47 16.68
C LYS A 27 -8.87 0.96 16.16
N ILE A 28 -8.02 1.45 15.26
CA ILE A 28 -8.14 2.81 14.72
C ILE A 28 -8.66 2.74 13.29
N VAL A 29 -8.17 1.79 12.49
CA VAL A 29 -8.42 1.75 11.05
C VAL A 29 -8.61 0.33 10.52
N ASN A 30 -9.51 0.17 9.54
CA ASN A 30 -9.60 -1.04 8.71
C ASN A 30 -8.78 -0.84 7.44
N GLY A 31 -7.86 -1.77 7.14
CA GLY A 31 -7.00 -1.72 5.96
C GLY A 31 -7.35 -2.78 4.91
N LYS A 32 -7.34 -2.39 3.63
CA LYS A 32 -7.47 -3.31 2.48
C LYS A 32 -6.39 -2.98 1.45
N VAL A 33 -5.62 -3.99 1.03
CA VAL A 33 -4.62 -3.83 -0.04
C VAL A 33 -5.32 -3.50 -1.36
N LEU A 34 -4.93 -2.38 -1.98
CA LEU A 34 -5.39 -1.96 -3.30
C LEU A 34 -4.43 -2.36 -4.42
N SER A 35 -3.12 -2.36 -4.13
CA SER A 35 -2.08 -2.68 -5.10
C SER A 35 -0.85 -3.23 -4.38
N SER A 36 -0.17 -4.18 -5.01
CA SER A 36 1.06 -4.79 -4.52
C SER A 36 1.96 -5.15 -5.70
N SER A 37 3.18 -4.63 -5.69
CA SER A 37 4.28 -4.94 -6.60
C SER A 37 5.60 -4.89 -5.81
N GLN A 38 6.71 -5.31 -6.40
CA GLN A 38 8.01 -5.35 -5.71
C GLN A 38 8.44 -3.99 -5.12
N ASN A 39 8.00 -2.90 -5.74
CA ASN A 39 8.42 -1.54 -5.42
C ASN A 39 7.27 -0.67 -4.91
N HIS A 40 6.06 -1.22 -4.79
CA HIS A 40 4.87 -0.47 -4.44
C HIS A 40 3.87 -1.34 -3.66
N LEU A 41 3.44 -0.87 -2.49
CA LEU A 41 2.35 -1.46 -1.71
C LEU A 41 1.38 -0.35 -1.33
N ALA A 42 0.13 -0.44 -1.79
CA ALA A 42 -0.91 0.52 -1.45
C ALA A 42 -2.05 -0.13 -0.66
N ILE A 43 -2.47 0.56 0.41
CA ILE A 43 -3.57 0.14 1.26
C ILE A 43 -4.57 1.29 1.36
N ILE A 44 -5.84 1.00 1.13
CA ILE A 44 -6.92 1.91 1.56
C ILE A 44 -7.20 1.63 3.01
N PHE A 45 -7.20 2.70 3.79
CA PHE A 45 -7.64 2.66 5.16
C PHE A 45 -8.98 3.36 5.31
N LYS A 46 -9.79 2.85 6.24
CA LYS A 46 -11.04 3.46 6.68
C LYS A 46 -11.00 3.63 8.20
N ILE A 47 -11.15 4.86 8.70
CA ILE A 47 -11.13 5.18 10.12
C ILE A 47 -12.42 4.64 10.73
N LEU A 48 -12.31 3.91 11.85
CA LEU A 48 -13.47 3.31 12.49
C LEU A 48 -14.42 4.36 13.09
N GLU A 49 -13.86 5.44 13.65
CA GLU A 49 -14.61 6.47 14.36
C GLU A 49 -15.51 7.32 13.44
N ASN A 50 -14.99 7.74 12.27
CA ASN A 50 -15.67 8.73 11.43
C ASN A 50 -15.86 8.29 9.96
N ASN A 51 -15.54 7.04 9.62
CA ASN A 51 -15.64 6.47 8.27
C ASN A 51 -14.81 7.18 7.19
N HIS A 52 -13.96 8.16 7.53
CA HIS A 52 -13.08 8.79 6.56
C HIS A 52 -12.10 7.77 5.99
N SER A 53 -11.78 7.90 4.69
CA SER A 53 -10.94 6.95 3.97
C SER A 53 -9.80 7.65 3.23
N TRP A 54 -8.63 7.04 3.23
CA TRP A 54 -7.40 7.56 2.65
C TRP A 54 -6.54 6.38 2.22
N ILE A 55 -5.67 6.62 1.25
CA ILE A 55 -4.78 5.60 0.71
C ILE A 55 -3.37 5.90 1.19
N LEU A 56 -2.71 4.91 1.77
CA LEU A 56 -1.27 4.94 2.04
C LEU A 56 -0.57 4.13 0.96
N SER A 57 0.39 4.75 0.28
CA SER A 57 1.27 4.09 -0.68
C SER A 57 2.69 4.05 -0.11
N ASN A 58 3.20 2.84 0.11
CA ASN A 58 4.58 2.57 0.49
C ASN A 58 5.38 2.20 -0.77
N ILE A 59 6.46 2.93 -1.04
CA ILE A 59 7.21 2.84 -2.29
C ILE A 59 8.68 2.61 -1.98
N TYR A 60 9.26 1.61 -2.63
CA TYR A 60 10.70 1.39 -2.65
C TYR A 60 11.24 1.62 -4.05
N ALA A 61 11.90 2.76 -4.28
CA ALA A 61 12.36 3.13 -5.61
C ALA A 61 13.57 2.28 -6.06
N PRO A 62 13.55 1.67 -7.25
CA PRO A 62 14.72 0.97 -7.78
C PRO A 62 15.91 1.90 -8.01
N ASN A 63 17.13 1.37 -7.86
CA ASN A 63 18.36 2.14 -8.08
C ASN A 63 18.68 2.37 -9.57
N THR A 64 18.05 1.64 -10.49
CA THR A 64 18.29 1.78 -11.93
C THR A 64 17.36 2.80 -12.58
N ALA A 65 17.83 3.50 -13.61
CA ALA A 65 17.00 4.45 -14.36
C ALA A 65 15.77 3.77 -14.98
N THR A 66 15.94 2.57 -15.54
CA THR A 66 14.84 1.78 -16.10
C THR A 66 13.84 1.36 -15.02
N GLY A 67 14.31 0.90 -13.86
CA GLY A 67 13.43 0.54 -12.74
C GLY A 67 12.61 1.73 -12.24
N LYS A 68 13.22 2.91 -12.12
CA LYS A 68 12.50 4.16 -11.78
C LYS A 68 11.42 4.50 -12.81
N ARG A 69 11.71 4.39 -14.11
CA ARG A 69 10.70 4.63 -15.16
C ARG A 69 9.55 3.63 -15.10
N ASN A 70 9.84 2.36 -14.83
CA ASN A 70 8.80 1.33 -14.69
C ASN A 70 7.92 1.60 -13.46
N LEU A 71 8.52 1.95 -12.32
CA LEU A 71 7.80 2.37 -11.13
C LEU A 71 6.89 3.57 -11.42
N TRP A 72 7.36 4.59 -12.14
CA TRP A 72 6.52 5.73 -12.52
C TRP A 72 5.31 5.34 -13.37
N LYS A 73 5.48 4.39 -14.31
CA LYS A 73 4.36 3.84 -15.08
C LYS A 73 3.36 3.12 -14.19
N GLU A 74 3.85 2.26 -13.28
CA GLU A 74 3.01 1.55 -12.30
C GLU A 74 2.21 2.53 -11.43
N LEU A 75 2.85 3.58 -10.90
CA LEU A 75 2.19 4.59 -10.06
C LEU A 75 1.15 5.41 -10.84
N THR A 76 1.42 5.72 -12.12
CA THR A 76 0.48 6.44 -12.97
C THR A 76 -0.77 5.58 -13.25
N LEU A 77 -0.57 4.30 -13.57
CA LEU A 77 -1.66 3.34 -13.74
C LEU A 77 -2.46 3.17 -12.44
N PHE A 78 -1.77 3.06 -11.31
CA PHE A 78 -2.41 2.98 -10.00
C PHE A 78 -3.27 4.21 -9.71
N ARG A 79 -2.74 5.42 -9.94
CA ARG A 79 -3.49 6.66 -9.80
C ARG A 79 -4.76 6.65 -10.64
N SER A 80 -4.66 6.33 -11.93
CA SER A 80 -5.82 6.26 -12.81
C SER A 80 -6.84 5.21 -12.34
N ASN A 81 -6.38 4.06 -11.86
CA ASN A 81 -7.27 3.02 -11.33
C ASN A 81 -8.02 3.51 -10.09
N VAL A 82 -7.35 4.21 -9.17
CA VAL A 82 -7.96 4.78 -7.96
C VAL A 82 -8.96 5.87 -8.31
N GLU A 83 -8.64 6.77 -9.25
CA GLU A 83 -9.56 7.82 -9.72
C GLU A 83 -10.84 7.23 -10.33
N ASN A 84 -10.74 6.06 -10.97
CA ASN A 84 -11.87 5.33 -11.57
C ASN A 84 -12.60 4.40 -10.59
N MET A 85 -12.14 4.27 -9.33
CA MET A 85 -12.92 3.54 -8.34
C MET A 85 -14.15 4.37 -7.98
N ASN A 86 -15.34 3.79 -8.08
CA ASN A 86 -16.56 4.40 -7.57
C ASN A 86 -16.52 4.32 -6.04
N TRP A 87 -15.89 5.30 -5.40
CA TRP A 87 -15.80 5.44 -3.94
C TRP A 87 -16.95 6.29 -3.35
N LEU A 88 -17.88 6.76 -4.20
CA LEU A 88 -19.16 7.40 -3.87
C LEU A 88 -20.33 6.41 -4.01
#